data_AF-A0A182T6K7-F1
#
_entry.id   AF-A0A182T6K7-F1
#
_cell.length_a   1.000
_cell.length_b   1.000
_cell.length_c   1.000
_cell.angle_alpha   90.00
_cell.angle_beta   90.00
_cell.angle_gamma   90.00
#
_symmetry.space_group_name_H-M   'P 1'
#
loop_
_entity.id
_entity.type
_entity.pdbx_description
1 polymer ?
#
loop_
_entity_poly.entity_id
_entity_poly.type
_entity_poly.pdbx_seq_one_letter_code
_entity_poly.pdbx_strand_id
1 'polypeptide(L)'
;MTLLLPFAVLFLAWGVPRDCAGQRYAILASRTLRPYTAYDLIVTNISPAKKTFKCEIVGSKDMAVYWNHLTVNPYGIGKTLIRVQGLEGEGYKLNVWDEEKQSLINSTELECIKQSYLVLFQTDKPAYKPGDRVQFRVVVLYPNTVPVLPGVRPDIFITDPDRMRMKQWLNAT
;
A
#
# COMPACT_ATOMS: atom_id res chain seq x y z
N MET A 1 -16.08 -53.37 -55.77
CA MET A 1 -14.76 -52.70 -55.70
C MET A 1 -14.97 -51.25 -56.10
N THR A 2 -15.39 -50.41 -55.16
CA THR A 2 -15.53 -48.95 -55.31
C THR A 2 -15.31 -48.33 -53.93
N LEU A 3 -14.45 -47.34 -53.91
CA LEU A 3 -13.68 -46.82 -52.78
C LEU A 3 -14.54 -46.10 -51.73
N LEU A 4 -14.46 -46.54 -50.47
CA LEU A 4 -14.76 -45.76 -49.28
C LEU A 4 -13.56 -44.83 -49.02
N LEU A 5 -13.69 -43.52 -49.26
CA LEU A 5 -12.97 -42.43 -48.59
C LEU A 5 -13.40 -41.12 -49.26
N PRO A 6 -14.17 -40.25 -48.58
CA PRO A 6 -13.49 -39.15 -47.89
C PRO A 6 -14.27 -38.68 -46.65
N PHE A 7 -13.88 -39.13 -45.46
CA PHE A 7 -14.39 -38.55 -44.20
C PHE A 7 -13.28 -37.88 -43.36
N ALA A 8 -12.04 -37.84 -43.86
CA ALA A 8 -10.89 -37.42 -43.07
C ALA A 8 -10.52 -35.92 -43.18
N VAL A 9 -11.23 -35.11 -43.98
CA VAL A 9 -10.85 -33.69 -44.19
C VAL A 9 -11.74 -32.69 -43.44
N LEU A 10 -12.80 -33.13 -42.78
CA LEU A 10 -13.74 -32.24 -42.09
C LEU A 10 -13.49 -32.05 -40.58
N PHE A 11 -12.25 -32.20 -40.11
CA PHE A 11 -11.90 -31.95 -38.70
C PHE A 11 -10.84 -30.85 -38.47
N LEU A 12 -10.40 -30.15 -39.52
CA LEU A 12 -9.47 -29.01 -39.37
C LEU A 12 -10.18 -27.65 -39.22
N ALA A 13 -11.52 -27.62 -39.23
CA ALA A 13 -12.31 -26.39 -39.05
C ALA A 13 -12.79 -26.16 -37.62
N TRP A 14 -12.45 -27.04 -36.66
CA TRP A 14 -12.42 -26.61 -35.26
C TRP A 14 -11.14 -25.84 -35.06
N GLY A 15 -11.23 -24.55 -35.37
CA GLY A 15 -10.22 -23.58 -34.97
C GLY A 15 -9.87 -23.86 -33.51
N VAL A 16 -8.58 -24.11 -33.25
CA VAL A 16 -8.03 -24.16 -31.90
C VAL A 16 -8.67 -23.01 -31.14
N PRO A 17 -9.32 -23.25 -29.98
CA PRO A 17 -9.86 -22.14 -29.20
C PRO A 17 -8.69 -21.19 -28.98
N ARG A 18 -8.74 -20.03 -29.65
CA ARG A 18 -7.79 -18.97 -29.40
C ARG A 18 -8.13 -18.55 -27.99
N ASP A 19 -7.35 -19.05 -27.04
CA ASP A 19 -7.28 -18.48 -25.71
C ASP A 19 -7.26 -16.96 -25.92
N CYS A 20 -8.34 -16.29 -25.53
CA CYS A 20 -8.38 -14.84 -25.57
C CYS A 20 -7.13 -14.40 -24.80
N ALA A 21 -6.28 -13.62 -25.45
CA ALA A 21 -5.03 -13.11 -24.90
C ALA A 21 -5.30 -12.06 -23.80
N GLY A 22 -6.18 -12.41 -22.86
CA GLY A 22 -6.53 -11.62 -21.70
C GLY A 22 -5.44 -11.73 -20.64
N GLN A 23 -5.29 -10.66 -19.87
CA GLN A 23 -4.47 -10.67 -18.67
C GLN A 23 -4.98 -11.77 -17.73
N ARG A 24 -4.10 -12.71 -17.38
CA ARG A 24 -4.42 -13.86 -16.52
C ARG A 24 -4.03 -13.61 -15.07
N TYR A 25 -4.13 -12.37 -14.63
CA TYR A 25 -3.82 -12.00 -13.26
C TYR A 25 -4.74 -10.89 -12.78
N ALA A 26 -5.03 -10.91 -11.48
CA ALA A 26 -5.75 -9.86 -10.81
C ALA A 26 -4.85 -9.28 -9.71
N ILE A 27 -4.65 -7.97 -9.73
CA ILE A 27 -3.81 -7.26 -8.76
C ILE A 27 -4.74 -6.40 -7.90
N LEU A 28 -4.63 -6.54 -6.58
CA LEU A 28 -5.40 -5.79 -5.61
C LEU A 28 -4.44 -5.08 -4.65
N ALA A 29 -4.61 -3.77 -4.53
CA ALA A 29 -3.84 -2.93 -3.61
C ALA A 29 -4.70 -1.72 -3.18
N SER A 30 -4.30 -1.07 -2.10
CA SER A 30 -5.00 0.13 -1.62
C SER A 30 -4.73 1.33 -2.54
N ARG A 31 -5.73 2.19 -2.76
CA ARG A 31 -5.52 3.47 -3.46
C ARG A 31 -4.69 4.46 -2.64
N THR A 32 -4.69 4.32 -1.31
CA THR A 32 -4.06 5.28 -0.40
C THR A 32 -2.69 4.81 0.05
N LEU A 33 -1.72 5.71 0.04
CA LEU A 33 -0.35 5.51 0.51
C LEU A 33 -0.08 6.34 1.76
N ARG A 34 0.51 5.74 2.79
CA ARG A 34 0.88 6.41 4.05
C ARG A 34 2.37 6.22 4.37
N PRO A 35 3.07 7.27 4.84
CA PRO A 35 4.43 7.13 5.38
C PRO A 35 4.47 6.16 6.57
N TYR A 36 5.63 5.55 6.79
CA TYR A 36 5.93 4.65 7.92
C TYR A 36 4.97 3.46 8.05
N THR A 37 4.32 3.06 6.97
CA THR A 37 3.40 1.92 6.94
C THR A 37 3.81 0.87 5.93
N ALA A 38 3.34 -0.35 6.16
CA ALA A 38 3.42 -1.43 5.19
C ALA A 38 2.31 -1.26 4.15
N TYR A 39 2.70 -1.19 2.88
CA TYR A 39 1.78 -1.19 1.76
C TYR A 39 1.60 -2.63 1.26
N ASP A 40 0.41 -3.18 1.47
CA ASP A 40 0.05 -4.54 1.11
C ASP A 40 -0.46 -4.61 -0.33
N LEU A 41 0.06 -5.60 -1.07
CA LEU A 41 -0.36 -5.89 -2.44
C LEU A 41 -0.59 -7.39 -2.61
N ILE A 42 -1.71 -7.74 -3.23
CA ILE A 42 -2.12 -9.12 -3.47
C ILE A 42 -2.23 -9.34 -4.98
N VAL A 43 -1.63 -10.43 -5.46
CA VAL A 43 -1.70 -10.83 -6.85
C VAL A 43 -2.27 -12.24 -6.93
N THR A 44 -3.34 -12.40 -7.70
CA THR A 44 -3.88 -13.71 -8.06
C THR A 44 -3.40 -14.06 -9.45
N ASN A 45 -2.71 -15.18 -9.61
CA ASN A 45 -2.27 -15.70 -10.89
C ASN A 45 -3.25 -16.77 -11.36
N ILE A 46 -3.96 -16.48 -12.45
CA ILE A 46 -4.91 -17.38 -13.12
C ILE A 46 -4.23 -18.08 -14.31
N SER A 47 -2.96 -17.79 -14.57
CA SER A 47 -2.17 -18.42 -15.63
C SER A 47 -1.78 -19.84 -15.24
N PRO A 48 -1.68 -20.77 -16.22
CA PRO A 48 -1.06 -22.08 -16.01
C PRO A 48 0.46 -22.02 -15.78
N ALA A 49 1.08 -20.87 -16.03
CA ALA A 49 2.51 -20.65 -15.82
C ALA A 49 2.77 -19.89 -14.52
N LYS A 50 3.88 -20.23 -13.85
CA LYS A 50 4.42 -19.45 -12.73
C LYS A 50 4.79 -18.06 -13.25
N LYS A 51 4.56 -17.03 -12.42
CA LYS A 51 4.82 -15.64 -12.82
C LYS A 51 5.51 -14.85 -11.71
N THR A 52 6.45 -14.01 -12.11
CA THR A 52 7.12 -13.07 -11.22
C THR A 52 6.74 -11.64 -11.57
N PHE A 53 6.31 -10.90 -10.55
CA PHE A 53 5.90 -9.51 -10.66
C PHE A 53 6.87 -8.64 -9.88
N LYS A 54 7.29 -7.52 -10.48
CA LYS A 54 7.98 -6.45 -9.77
C LYS A 54 6.97 -5.34 -9.47
N CYS A 55 6.74 -5.09 -8.19
CA CYS A 55 5.82 -4.05 -7.72
C CYS A 55 6.66 -2.89 -7.17
N GLU A 56 6.53 -1.70 -7.74
CA GLU A 56 7.29 -0.54 -7.32
C GLU A 56 6.40 0.69 -7.14
N ILE A 57 6.73 1.48 -6.12
CA ILE A 57 6.13 2.77 -5.84
C ILE A 57 7.09 3.83 -6.38
N VAL A 58 6.58 4.60 -7.31
CA VAL A 58 7.32 5.61 -8.07
C VAL A 58 6.88 6.99 -7.59
N GLY A 59 7.86 7.89 -7.38
CA GLY A 59 7.60 9.28 -7.00
C GLY A 59 7.44 10.23 -8.20
N SER A 60 7.31 11.53 -7.93
CA SER A 60 7.11 12.57 -8.96
C SER A 60 8.16 12.65 -10.07
N LYS A 61 9.38 12.14 -9.83
CA LYS A 61 10.48 12.14 -10.81
C LYS A 61 10.53 10.86 -11.67
N ASP A 62 9.47 10.05 -11.62
CA ASP A 62 9.41 8.70 -12.20
C ASP A 62 10.53 7.75 -11.73
N MET A 63 11.15 8.07 -10.59
CA MET A 63 12.14 7.22 -9.93
C MET A 63 11.45 6.29 -8.94
N ALA A 64 11.76 4.99 -9.02
CA ALA A 64 11.29 3.99 -8.06
C ALA A 64 11.88 4.27 -6.67
N VAL A 65 11.00 4.58 -5.71
CA VAL A 65 11.38 4.88 -4.32
C VAL A 65 11.42 3.60 -3.50
N TYR A 66 10.41 2.75 -3.68
CA TYR A 66 10.27 1.48 -2.97
C TYR A 66 9.85 0.40 -3.95
N TRP A 67 10.36 -0.82 -3.79
CA TRP A 67 9.99 -1.94 -4.65
C TRP A 67 10.07 -3.26 -3.90
N ASN A 68 9.34 -4.25 -4.40
CA ASN A 68 9.47 -5.64 -3.98
C ASN A 68 9.12 -6.58 -5.14
N HIS A 69 9.65 -7.80 -5.11
CA HIS A 69 9.30 -8.85 -6.06
C HIS A 69 8.27 -9.80 -5.43
N LEU A 70 7.41 -10.35 -6.29
CA LEU A 70 6.44 -11.35 -5.90
C LEU A 70 6.36 -12.43 -6.97
N THR A 71 6.73 -13.64 -6.59
CA THR A 71 6.58 -14.80 -7.46
C THR A 71 5.35 -15.59 -7.04
N VAL A 72 4.43 -15.81 -7.98
CA VAL A 72 3.15 -16.48 -7.76
C VAL A 72 3.07 -17.75 -8.59
N ASN A 73 2.74 -18.86 -7.94
CA ASN A 73 2.53 -20.14 -8.61
C ASN A 73 1.29 -20.10 -9.53
N PRO A 74 1.19 -21.02 -10.50
CA PRO A 74 -0.02 -21.17 -11.31
C PRO A 74 -1.27 -21.34 -10.44
N TYR A 75 -2.38 -20.69 -10.85
CA TYR A 75 -3.67 -20.77 -10.16
C TYR A 75 -3.60 -20.41 -8.66
N GLY A 76 -2.61 -19.61 -8.27
CA GLY A 76 -2.29 -19.30 -6.88
C GLY A 76 -2.46 -17.82 -6.54
N ILE A 77 -2.38 -17.52 -5.25
CA ILE A 77 -2.40 -16.16 -4.71
C ILE A 77 -1.06 -15.88 -4.06
N GLY A 78 -0.47 -14.74 -4.36
CA GLY A 78 0.70 -14.20 -3.70
C GLY A 78 0.36 -12.89 -2.98
N LYS A 79 0.98 -12.69 -1.82
CA LYS A 79 0.93 -11.43 -1.09
C LYS A 79 2.35 -10.90 -0.96
N THR A 80 2.53 -9.61 -1.23
CA THR A 80 3.77 -8.89 -0.98
C THR A 80 3.52 -7.65 -0.15
N LEU A 81 4.55 -7.21 0.56
CA LEU A 81 4.51 -6.07 1.44
C LEU A 81 5.68 -5.15 1.08
N ILE A 82 5.38 -3.88 0.88
CA ILE A 82 6.37 -2.83 0.62
C ILE A 82 6.43 -1.94 1.87
N ARG A 83 7.60 -1.88 2.53
CA ARG A 83 7.78 -1.02 3.71
C ARG A 83 8.06 0.41 3.28
N VAL A 84 7.06 1.27 3.42
CA VAL A 84 7.14 2.70 3.09
C VAL A 84 7.70 3.41 4.31
N GLN A 85 8.78 4.18 4.14
CA GLN A 85 9.40 4.93 5.24
C GLN A 85 8.96 6.39 5.18
N GLY A 86 9.67 7.22 4.41
CA GLY A 86 9.36 8.63 4.22
C GLY A 86 8.76 8.89 2.85
N LEU A 87 7.83 9.85 2.77
CA LEU A 87 7.30 10.35 1.51
C LEU A 87 7.60 11.86 1.46
N GLU A 88 8.67 12.22 0.76
CA GLU A 88 9.13 13.62 0.65
C GLU A 88 8.48 14.38 -0.52
N GLY A 89 7.88 13.66 -1.46
CA GLY A 89 7.28 14.22 -2.68
C GLY A 89 5.76 14.12 -2.73
N GLU A 90 5.22 14.43 -3.90
CA GLU A 90 3.80 14.29 -4.23
C GLU A 90 3.64 13.52 -5.56
N GLY A 91 2.43 13.05 -5.87
CA GLY A 91 2.16 12.35 -7.14
C GLY A 91 2.82 10.97 -7.22
N TYR A 92 2.50 10.10 -6.26
CA TYR A 92 3.01 8.73 -6.26
C TYR A 92 2.20 7.83 -7.20
N LYS A 93 2.88 6.86 -7.83
CA LYS A 93 2.25 5.84 -8.68
C LYS A 93 2.69 4.45 -8.25
N LEU A 94 1.78 3.49 -8.29
CA LEU A 94 2.09 2.07 -8.22
C LEU A 94 2.29 1.56 -9.65
N ASN A 95 3.51 1.12 -9.96
CA ASN A 95 3.82 0.40 -11.18
C ASN A 95 3.96 -1.08 -10.88
N VAL A 96 3.28 -1.91 -11.67
CA VAL A 96 3.43 -3.36 -11.60
C VAL A 96 3.97 -3.85 -12.94
N TRP A 97 5.06 -4.59 -12.89
CA TRP A 97 5.76 -5.10 -14.07
C TRP A 97 5.69 -6.63 -14.10
N ASP A 98 5.56 -7.18 -15.31
CA ASP A 98 5.88 -8.60 -15.57
C ASP A 98 7.40 -8.68 -15.71
N GLU A 99 8.07 -9.33 -14.76
CA GLU A 99 9.53 -9.42 -14.71
C GLU A 99 10.09 -10.21 -15.90
N GLU A 100 9.40 -11.27 -16.30
CA GLU A 100 9.85 -12.18 -17.35
C GLU A 100 9.78 -11.50 -18.73
N LYS A 101 8.75 -10.67 -18.94
CA LYS A 101 8.55 -9.94 -20.20
C LYS A 101 9.15 -8.54 -20.18
N GLN A 102 9.61 -8.07 -19.01
CA GLN A 102 10.04 -6.69 -18.77
C GLN A 102 9.01 -5.65 -19.25
N SER A 103 7.72 -5.97 -19.13
CA SER A 103 6.63 -5.13 -19.62
C SER A 103 5.82 -4.56 -18.47
N LEU A 104 5.52 -3.26 -18.52
CA LEU A 104 4.61 -2.62 -17.57
C LEU A 104 3.19 -3.15 -17.78
N ILE A 105 2.62 -3.70 -16.71
CA ILE A 105 1.25 -4.24 -16.72
C ILE A 105 0.27 -3.09 -16.53
N ASN A 106 0.48 -2.29 -15.49
CA ASN A 106 -0.39 -1.19 -15.13
C ASN A 106 0.39 -0.16 -14.29
N SER A 107 -0.01 1.10 -14.41
CA SER A 107 0.43 2.21 -13.59
C SER A 107 -0.81 2.89 -13.01
N THR A 108 -0.88 2.98 -11.68
CA THR A 108 -2.04 3.56 -10.98
C THR A 108 -1.60 4.65 -10.02
N GLU A 109 -2.27 5.80 -10.06
CA GLU A 109 -2.00 6.90 -9.14
C GLU A 109 -2.42 6.55 -7.71
N LEU A 110 -1.54 6.87 -6.76
CA LEU A 110 -1.76 6.65 -5.33
C LEU A 110 -2.04 7.99 -4.63
N GLU A 111 -3.06 7.99 -3.79
CA GLU A 111 -3.39 9.13 -2.95
C GLU A 111 -2.50 9.11 -1.70
N CYS A 112 -1.59 10.08 -1.58
CA CYS A 112 -0.69 10.18 -0.44
C CYS A 112 -1.34 10.93 0.73
N ILE A 113 -1.46 10.25 1.87
CA ILE A 113 -1.96 10.85 3.11
C ILE A 113 -0.75 11.11 4.02
N LYS A 114 -0.26 12.36 3.99
CA LYS A 114 0.95 12.78 4.72
C LYS A 114 0.82 12.65 6.25
N GLN A 115 -0.38 12.87 6.79
CA GLN A 115 -0.62 12.75 8.22
C GLN A 115 -0.91 11.29 8.59
N SER A 116 0.11 10.64 9.15
CA SER A 116 0.09 9.21 9.52
C SER A 116 0.18 9.01 11.03
N TYR A 117 -0.18 10.01 11.84
CA TYR A 117 -0.17 9.88 13.29
C TYR A 117 -1.57 10.01 13.86
N LEU A 118 -1.89 9.13 14.79
CA LEU A 118 -3.01 9.26 15.71
C LEU A 118 -2.47 9.81 17.02
N VAL A 119 -2.90 11.03 17.38
CA VAL A 119 -2.51 11.71 18.61
C VAL A 119 -3.70 11.71 19.56
N LEU A 120 -3.53 11.05 20.71
CA LEU A 120 -4.56 10.95 21.73
C LEU A 120 -4.13 11.75 22.97
N PHE A 121 -4.98 12.67 23.40
CA PHE A 121 -4.83 13.40 24.65
C PHE A 121 -5.78 12.82 25.68
N GLN A 122 -5.26 12.50 26.85
CA GLN A 122 -6.08 12.07 27.98
C GLN A 122 -5.68 12.84 29.23
N THR A 123 -6.67 13.46 29.84
CA THR A 123 -6.57 14.10 31.15
C THR A 123 -7.05 13.14 32.24
N ASP A 124 -6.63 13.36 33.49
CA ASP A 124 -7.13 12.60 34.63
C ASP A 124 -8.60 12.90 34.94
N LYS A 125 -9.07 14.11 34.59
CA LYS A 125 -10.45 14.59 34.81
C LYS A 125 -10.94 15.45 33.65
N PRO A 126 -12.27 15.52 33.44
CA PRO A 126 -12.86 16.41 32.44
C PRO A 126 -12.99 17.86 32.92
N ALA A 127 -12.95 18.12 34.23
CA ALA A 127 -13.10 19.46 34.82
C ALA A 127 -12.19 19.62 36.05
N TYR A 128 -11.67 20.84 36.23
CA TYR A 128 -10.72 21.20 37.29
C TYR A 128 -11.22 22.42 38.06
N LYS A 129 -11.03 22.40 39.38
CA LYS A 129 -11.26 23.56 40.25
C LYS A 129 -9.99 24.41 40.37
N PRO A 130 -10.09 25.69 40.73
CA PRO A 130 -8.92 26.49 41.06
C PRO A 130 -8.05 25.80 42.12
N GLY A 131 -6.75 25.69 41.86
CA GLY A 131 -5.78 24.99 42.71
C GLY A 131 -5.58 23.50 42.37
N ASP A 132 -6.45 22.90 41.54
CA ASP A 132 -6.24 21.52 41.09
C ASP A 132 -5.03 21.41 40.16
N ARG A 133 -4.27 20.32 40.32
CA ARG A 133 -3.17 19.97 39.42
C ARG A 133 -3.70 19.14 38.25
N VAL A 134 -3.53 19.65 37.03
CA VAL A 134 -3.83 18.92 35.79
C VAL A 134 -2.79 17.82 35.57
N GLN A 135 -3.25 16.57 35.46
CA GLN A 135 -2.43 15.46 35.01
C GLN A 135 -2.94 14.99 33.65
N PHE A 136 -2.02 14.77 32.72
CA PHE A 136 -2.36 14.32 31.38
C PHE A 136 -1.31 13.37 30.83
N ARG A 137 -1.71 12.59 29.84
CA ARG A 137 -0.84 11.80 28.98
C ARG A 137 -1.16 12.08 27.52
N VAL A 138 -0.10 12.08 26.70
CA VAL A 138 -0.20 12.18 25.25
C VAL A 138 0.33 10.87 24.69
N VAL A 139 -0.46 10.21 23.84
CA VAL A 139 -0.07 8.98 23.16
C VAL A 139 -0.03 9.25 21.67
N VAL A 140 1.12 9.03 21.05
CA VAL A 140 1.31 9.18 19.61
C VAL A 140 1.47 7.79 19.00
N LEU A 141 0.58 7.44 18.08
CA LEU A 141 0.53 6.13 17.43
C LEU A 141 0.67 6.27 15.92
N TYR A 142 1.27 5.28 15.28
CA TYR A 142 1.16 5.08 13.83
C TYR A 142 -0.27 4.67 13.44
N PRO A 143 -0.65 4.68 12.15
CA PRO A 143 -2.02 4.35 11.73
C PRO A 143 -2.41 2.90 12.04
N ASN A 144 -1.43 2.02 12.22
CA ASN A 144 -1.61 0.63 12.65
C ASN A 144 -1.69 0.48 14.17
N THR A 145 -1.88 1.57 14.92
CA THR A 145 -2.00 1.62 16.39
C THR A 145 -0.75 1.21 17.18
N VAL A 146 0.39 1.05 16.49
CA VAL A 146 1.68 0.80 17.16
C VAL A 146 2.24 2.12 17.71
N PRO A 147 2.76 2.15 18.95
CA PRO A 147 3.42 3.34 19.49
C PRO A 147 4.54 3.83 18.57
N VAL A 148 4.58 5.14 18.35
CA VAL A 148 5.63 5.73 17.53
C VAL A 148 7.00 5.55 18.19
N LEU A 149 8.03 5.27 17.39
CA LEU A 149 9.39 5.05 17.87
C LEU A 149 9.96 6.31 18.58
N PRO A 150 10.99 6.17 19.44
CA PRO A 150 11.54 7.24 20.30
C PRO A 150 12.07 8.50 19.59
N GLY A 151 12.07 8.53 18.25
CA GLY A 151 12.52 9.65 17.44
C GLY A 151 11.48 10.76 17.27
N VAL A 152 10.19 10.49 17.47
CA VAL A 152 9.15 11.52 17.38
C VAL A 152 9.00 12.22 18.72
N ARG A 153 9.37 13.50 18.74
CA ARG A 153 9.37 14.36 19.92
C ARG A 153 8.42 15.53 19.66
N PRO A 154 7.14 15.42 20.05
CA PRO A 154 6.18 16.48 19.80
C PRO A 154 6.41 17.67 20.73
N ASP A 155 6.07 18.87 20.23
CA ASP A 155 5.91 20.04 21.07
C ASP A 155 4.49 20.08 21.61
N ILE A 156 4.36 20.15 22.94
CA ILE A 156 3.08 20.13 23.64
C ILE A 156 2.93 21.45 24.39
N PHE A 157 1.74 22.05 24.34
CA PHE A 157 1.45 23.25 25.10
C PHE A 157 0.01 23.25 25.60
N ILE A 158 -0.23 24.01 26.68
CA ILE A 158 -1.55 24.26 27.25
C ILE A 158 -1.83 25.75 27.10
N THR A 159 -3.03 26.08 26.63
CA THR A 159 -3.52 27.45 26.57
C THR A 159 -4.66 27.67 27.55
N ASP A 160 -4.85 28.91 27.96
CA ASP A 160 -6.07 29.33 28.64
C ASP A 160 -7.23 29.51 27.64
N PRO A 161 -8.45 29.85 28.11
CA PRO A 161 -9.60 30.11 27.23
C PRO A 161 -9.38 31.25 26.21
N ASP A 162 -8.53 32.22 26.55
CA ASP A 162 -8.17 33.37 25.71
C ASP A 162 -7.01 33.06 24.73
N ARG A 163 -6.60 31.78 24.64
CA ARG A 163 -5.53 31.25 23.79
C ARG A 163 -4.13 31.74 24.14
N MET A 164 -3.92 32.28 25.34
CA MET A 164 -2.59 32.58 25.87
C MET A 164 -1.91 31.28 26.31
N ARG A 165 -0.63 31.13 25.93
CA ARG A 165 0.16 29.94 26.26
C ARG A 165 0.57 29.96 27.74
N MET A 166 0.00 29.04 28.51
CA MET A 166 0.24 28.92 29.95
C MET A 166 1.46 28.06 30.27
N LYS A 167 1.65 26.98 29.50
CA LYS A 167 2.75 26.03 29.71
C LYS A 167 3.14 25.33 28.41
N GLN A 168 4.41 24.97 28.27
CA GLN A 168 4.95 24.30 27.09
C GLN A 168 6.03 23.28 27.47
N TRP A 169 6.08 22.19 26.70
CA TRP A 169 7.11 21.19 26.69
C TRP A 169 7.61 21.06 25.25
N LEU A 170 8.87 21.41 25.02
CA LEU A 170 9.53 21.26 23.73
C LEU A 170 10.18 19.88 23.65
N ASN A 171 10.07 19.24 22.48
CA ASN A 171 10.66 17.92 22.24
C ASN A 171 10.33 16.90 23.36
N ALA A 172 9.06 16.82 23.74
CA ALA A 172 8.63 15.97 24.83
C ALA A 172 8.94 14.49 24.54
N THR A 173 9.36 13.77 25.57
CA THR A 173 9.68 12.33 25.57
C THR A 173 8.64 11.53 26.32
#